data_AF-A0A6L9MTW6-F1
#
_entry.id   AF-A0A6L9MTW6-F1
#
_cell.length_a   1.000
_cell.length_b   1.000
_cell.length_c   1.000
_cell.angle_alpha   90.00
_cell.angle_beta   90.00
_cell.angle_gamma   90.00
#
_symmetry.space_group_name_H-M   'P 1'
#
loop_
_entity.id
_entity.type
_entity.pdbx_description
1 polymer ?
#
loop_
_entity_poly.entity_id
_entity_poly.type
_entity_poly.pdbx_seq_one_letter_code
_entity_poly.pdbx_strand_id
1 'polypeptide(L)'
;MSNWSIEEAERVYGVSQWGGGYFQIGENGNVHITPVPEDPSIRIDFNSVIEDIRKEGVQFPVVVRFHDILRSQVAGLNKAFRKSITEAEYQGEYQGVYPVKVNQMREVVEEIVDAGKPYNYGLEAGSKAELLTVLAMNTNEESLTILNGYKDDEVMRLALLGRKLGRKVVVVVEKFTELLLLVKVAKELDIDPIIGVRSKMTVKGRGKWESSGGERAKFGLTITEIINAARYLEEQGMAHCLKLLHFHIGSQLTDIRAVKEAVTEGARIYADLHKMGFALDYVDVGGGLGIDYDGSNSTNESSRNYSMQEYVADVVYGMKEMCDLEGVPHPHLVSESGRAITAHHSCVITEIVGEIKSNAADMDTSAKEGEHFFLKNIRELAETFDEQENMHEVYNDASQYKEQALDAFKLRVIPLEELAKIETLYWQIMGRLQTWYRKEEYVPEELQELDYSLSSQYLCNFSVFQSAADTWAIDQLLPVVPLTRMNEEPTVNCSLVDITCDSDGKIDQFTIGREITDVLPMHPLKRDEPYYVGLFLTGAYQDVMGDMHNLFGRLNEVHIYSYDDDPEDFYIEEVVKGSSVEDVLNVMQYNPRAMASDVKRLIDRHVWDGKLNPREGVRWTDFYEKCLSGYTYLKQ
;
A
#
# COMPACT_ATOMS: atom_id res chain seq x y z
N MET A 1 -36.61 0.32 12.89
CA MET A 1 -35.84 1.41 12.26
C MET A 1 -34.45 1.24 12.82
N SER A 2 -33.47 0.87 11.99
CA SER A 2 -32.10 0.81 12.48
C SER A 2 -31.65 2.21 12.86
N ASN A 3 -30.88 2.31 13.95
CA ASN A 3 -30.35 3.57 14.46
C ASN A 3 -29.07 3.97 13.70
N TRP A 4 -28.97 3.62 12.41
CA TRP A 4 -27.76 3.87 11.63
C TRP A 4 -27.44 5.36 11.56
N SER A 5 -26.20 5.69 11.89
CA SER A 5 -25.68 7.06 11.92
C SER A 5 -24.23 7.09 11.45
N ILE A 6 -23.73 8.28 11.13
CA ILE A 6 -22.31 8.49 10.76
C ILE A 6 -21.37 8.01 11.87
N GLU A 7 -21.78 8.12 13.14
CA GLU A 7 -21.01 7.62 14.28
C GLU A 7 -20.90 6.09 14.28
N GLU A 8 -21.93 5.38 13.80
CA GLU A 8 -21.89 3.93 13.64
C GLU A 8 -21.03 3.54 12.42
N ALA A 9 -21.12 4.27 11.31
CA ALA A 9 -20.23 4.09 10.17
C ALA A 9 -18.76 4.29 10.56
N GLU A 10 -18.46 5.30 11.38
CA GLU A 10 -17.12 5.57 11.88
C GLU A 10 -16.61 4.46 12.82
N ARG A 11 -17.50 3.83 13.61
CA ARG A 11 -17.13 2.65 14.42
C ARG A 11 -16.80 1.43 13.56
N VAL A 12 -17.50 1.26 12.44
CA VAL A 12 -17.29 0.15 11.51
C VAL A 12 -16.00 0.35 10.72
N TYR A 13 -15.86 1.48 10.02
CA TYR A 13 -14.79 1.70 9.05
C TYR A 13 -13.56 2.42 9.61
N GLY A 14 -13.68 3.10 10.75
CA GLY A 14 -12.56 3.76 11.44
C GLY A 14 -11.83 4.83 10.63
N VAL A 15 -12.51 5.51 9.69
CA VAL A 15 -11.88 6.43 8.72
C VAL A 15 -11.02 7.49 9.40
N SER A 16 -11.51 8.10 10.47
CA SER A 16 -10.76 9.10 11.26
C SER A 16 -9.56 8.53 12.02
N GLN A 17 -9.60 7.22 12.35
CA GLN A 17 -8.56 6.56 13.14
C GLN A 17 -7.29 6.33 12.30
N TRP A 18 -7.42 5.68 11.13
CA TRP A 18 -6.31 5.48 10.19
C TRP A 18 -6.06 6.71 9.30
N GLY A 19 -7.06 7.58 9.13
CA GLY A 19 -7.01 8.74 8.24
C GLY A 19 -6.02 9.82 8.65
N GLY A 20 -5.50 9.79 9.88
CA GLY A 20 -4.42 10.69 10.32
C GLY A 20 -4.77 12.18 10.30
N GLY A 21 -6.07 12.50 10.37
CA GLY A 21 -6.59 13.86 10.20
C GLY A 21 -6.82 14.30 8.75
N TYR A 22 -6.36 13.51 7.77
CA TYR A 22 -6.57 13.79 6.35
C TYR A 22 -7.90 13.27 5.82
N PHE A 23 -8.41 12.16 6.38
CA PHE A 23 -9.65 11.53 5.94
C PHE A 23 -10.61 11.39 7.11
N GLN A 24 -11.89 11.67 6.87
CA GLN A 24 -12.99 11.51 7.85
C GLN A 24 -14.31 11.28 7.11
N ILE A 25 -15.33 10.76 7.78
CA ILE A 25 -16.68 10.69 7.22
C ILE A 25 -17.39 12.04 7.46
N GLY A 26 -17.86 12.66 6.39
CA GLY A 26 -18.64 13.90 6.41
C GLY A 26 -20.08 13.70 6.88
N GLU A 27 -20.75 14.78 7.28
CA GLU A 27 -22.17 14.75 7.71
C GLU A 27 -23.13 14.33 6.59
N ASN A 28 -22.71 14.50 5.33
CA ASN A 28 -23.42 14.06 4.13
C ASN A 28 -23.28 12.54 3.86
N GLY A 29 -22.45 11.82 4.62
CA GLY A 29 -22.18 10.40 4.41
C GLY A 29 -21.13 10.09 3.33
N ASN A 30 -20.37 11.10 2.88
CA ASN A 30 -19.24 10.90 1.98
C ASN A 30 -17.93 10.96 2.75
N VAL A 31 -16.87 10.36 2.21
CA VAL A 31 -15.52 10.60 2.73
C VAL A 31 -15.13 12.05 2.42
N HIS A 32 -14.56 12.75 3.39
CA HIS A 32 -14.02 14.09 3.22
C HIS A 32 -12.49 14.05 3.34
N ILE A 33 -11.83 14.83 2.49
CA ILE A 33 -10.39 15.01 2.51
C ILE A 33 -10.08 16.38 3.11
N THR A 34 -9.18 16.43 4.09
CA THR A 34 -8.62 17.65 4.67
C THR A 34 -7.14 17.68 4.34
N PRO A 35 -6.73 18.33 3.24
CA PRO A 35 -5.37 18.19 2.72
C PRO A 35 -4.28 18.69 3.67
N VAL A 36 -4.61 19.70 4.49
CA VAL A 36 -3.73 20.25 5.53
C VAL A 36 -4.45 20.22 6.89
N PRO A 37 -4.21 19.21 7.74
CA PRO A 37 -4.92 19.07 9.03
C PRO A 37 -4.73 20.24 10.01
N GLU A 38 -3.64 21.02 9.86
CA GLU A 38 -3.40 22.24 10.64
C GLU A 38 -4.35 23.39 10.26
N ASP A 39 -4.91 23.36 9.05
CA ASP A 39 -5.85 24.33 8.51
C ASP A 39 -7.11 23.63 7.96
N PRO A 40 -8.10 23.33 8.82
CA PRO A 40 -9.28 22.56 8.45
C PRO A 40 -10.33 23.39 7.69
N SER A 41 -9.96 24.56 7.15
CA SER A 41 -10.85 25.42 6.39
C SER A 41 -11.25 24.81 5.05
N ILE A 42 -10.32 24.10 4.40
CA ILE A 42 -10.50 23.39 3.13
C ILE A 42 -11.01 21.99 3.41
N ARG A 43 -12.15 21.62 2.82
CA ARG A 43 -12.70 20.26 2.94
C ARG A 43 -13.28 19.79 1.61
N ILE A 44 -12.57 18.86 1.00
CA ILE A 44 -12.93 18.31 -0.30
C ILE A 44 -13.87 17.11 -0.10
N ASP A 45 -15.05 17.14 -0.73
CA ASP A 45 -15.95 15.99 -0.79
C ASP A 45 -15.47 15.00 -1.85
N PHE A 46 -15.24 13.74 -1.45
CA PHE A 46 -14.78 12.70 -2.38
C PHE A 46 -15.77 12.42 -3.52
N ASN A 47 -17.08 12.64 -3.31
CA ASN A 47 -18.05 12.50 -4.38
C ASN A 47 -17.80 13.53 -5.50
N SER A 48 -17.46 14.77 -5.15
CA SER A 48 -17.11 15.81 -6.12
C SER A 48 -15.87 15.43 -6.92
N VAL A 49 -14.86 14.82 -6.28
CA VAL A 49 -13.68 14.27 -6.96
C VAL A 49 -14.06 13.19 -7.98
N ILE A 50 -14.92 12.25 -7.61
CA ILE A 50 -15.41 11.19 -8.51
C ILE A 50 -16.17 11.81 -9.71
N GLU A 51 -17.03 12.80 -9.45
CA GLU A 51 -17.81 13.46 -10.50
C GLU A 51 -16.91 14.21 -11.50
N ASP A 52 -15.88 14.91 -11.02
CA ASP A 52 -14.96 15.64 -11.90
C ASP A 52 -14.07 14.71 -12.73
N ILE A 53 -13.58 13.61 -12.15
CA ILE A 53 -12.88 12.55 -12.90
C ILE A 53 -13.75 12.03 -14.05
N ARG A 54 -15.05 11.83 -13.80
CA ARG A 54 -16.01 11.40 -14.84
C ARG A 54 -16.26 12.47 -15.89
N LYS A 55 -16.37 13.75 -15.49
CA LYS A 55 -16.55 14.89 -16.42
C LYS A 55 -15.35 15.04 -17.37
N GLU A 56 -14.14 14.82 -16.87
CA GLU A 56 -12.90 14.78 -17.65
C GLU A 56 -12.78 13.54 -18.55
N GLY A 57 -13.71 12.59 -18.44
CA GLY A 57 -13.74 11.38 -19.27
C GLY A 57 -12.67 10.35 -18.91
N VAL A 58 -12.14 10.41 -17.69
CA VAL A 58 -11.18 9.44 -17.17
C VAL A 58 -11.91 8.16 -16.77
N GLN A 59 -11.43 7.02 -17.24
CA GLN A 59 -12.04 5.72 -16.97
C GLN A 59 -11.52 5.15 -15.64
N PHE A 60 -12.41 4.65 -14.78
CA PHE A 60 -12.04 3.86 -13.61
C PHE A 60 -11.56 2.45 -14.01
N PRO A 61 -10.68 1.81 -13.23
CA PRO A 61 -10.09 2.25 -11.96
C PRO A 61 -9.05 3.37 -12.13
N VAL A 62 -8.85 4.17 -11.08
CA VAL A 62 -7.95 5.34 -11.06
C VAL A 62 -7.22 5.46 -9.72
N VAL A 63 -5.97 5.92 -9.74
CA VAL A 63 -5.24 6.38 -8.55
C VAL A 63 -5.45 7.88 -8.41
N VAL A 64 -5.92 8.32 -7.25
CA VAL A 64 -5.98 9.75 -6.91
C VAL A 64 -4.81 10.08 -6.01
N ARG A 65 -3.99 11.05 -6.42
CA ARG A 65 -2.89 11.60 -5.63
C ARG A 65 -3.26 12.98 -5.08
N PHE A 66 -3.15 13.10 -3.77
CA PHE A 66 -3.37 14.32 -3.00
C PHE A 66 -2.04 15.02 -2.74
N HIS A 67 -1.61 15.91 -3.63
CA HIS A 67 -0.28 16.52 -3.52
C HIS A 67 -0.15 17.37 -2.25
N ASP A 68 -1.20 18.10 -1.85
CA ASP A 68 -1.18 18.87 -0.59
C ASP A 68 -0.99 18.00 0.65
N ILE A 69 -1.48 16.75 0.68
CA ILE A 69 -1.22 15.81 1.77
C ILE A 69 0.28 15.47 1.82
N LEU A 70 0.90 15.24 0.66
CA LEU A 70 2.33 14.96 0.56
C LEU A 70 3.17 16.15 1.06
N ARG A 71 2.81 17.38 0.64
CA ARG A 71 3.42 18.63 1.12
C ARG A 71 3.25 18.78 2.63
N SER A 72 2.04 18.52 3.14
CA SER A 72 1.71 18.58 4.56
C SER A 72 2.53 17.60 5.38
N GLN A 73 2.72 16.36 4.92
CA GLN A 73 3.56 15.36 5.62
C GLN A 73 5.03 15.79 5.69
N VAL A 74 5.59 16.30 4.59
CA VAL A 74 6.97 16.83 4.57
C VAL A 74 7.12 17.99 5.55
N ALA A 75 6.19 18.95 5.51
CA ALA A 75 6.22 20.09 6.42
C ALA A 75 6.04 19.66 7.89
N GLY A 76 5.08 18.77 8.16
CA GLY A 76 4.74 18.27 9.48
C GLY A 76 5.93 17.59 10.16
N LEU A 77 6.62 16.68 9.46
CA LEU A 77 7.81 16.02 10.00
C LEU A 77 8.92 17.01 10.36
N ASN A 78 9.22 17.95 9.46
CA ASN A 78 10.28 18.94 9.69
C ASN A 78 9.91 19.93 10.82
N LYS A 79 8.64 20.36 10.90
CA LYS A 79 8.14 21.20 12.00
C LYS A 79 8.22 20.48 13.34
N ALA A 80 7.83 19.20 13.39
CA ALA A 80 7.90 18.39 14.60
C ALA A 80 9.35 18.32 15.13
N PHE A 81 10.32 18.02 14.26
CA PHE A 81 11.74 17.99 14.65
C PHE A 81 12.25 19.35 15.12
N ARG A 82 11.98 20.43 14.39
CA ARG A 82 12.38 21.79 14.78
C ARG A 82 11.80 22.18 16.14
N LYS A 83 10.53 21.84 16.39
CA LYS A 83 9.86 22.07 17.67
C LYS A 83 10.55 21.32 18.79
N SER A 84 10.75 20.00 18.66
CA SER A 84 11.42 19.19 19.68
C SER A 84 12.88 19.59 19.91
N ILE A 85 13.61 19.98 18.87
CA ILE A 85 14.99 20.52 19.01
C ILE A 85 14.98 21.79 19.85
N THR A 86 14.04 22.71 19.58
CA THR A 86 13.92 23.97 20.33
C THR A 86 13.54 23.71 21.79
N GLU A 87 12.53 22.87 22.04
CA GLU A 87 12.06 22.52 23.39
C GLU A 87 13.10 21.75 24.20
N ALA A 88 13.93 20.95 23.55
CA ALA A 88 15.02 20.21 24.18
C ALA A 88 16.31 21.01 24.32
N GLU A 89 16.39 22.24 23.82
CA GLU A 89 17.64 23.03 23.72
C GLU A 89 18.77 22.22 23.04
N TYR A 90 18.41 21.43 22.02
CA TYR A 90 19.34 20.59 21.29
C TYR A 90 20.19 21.44 20.34
N GLN A 91 21.51 21.25 20.33
CA GLN A 91 22.45 22.12 19.62
C GLN A 91 22.61 21.79 18.12
N GLY A 92 22.26 20.57 17.70
CA GLY A 92 22.25 20.17 16.29
C GLY A 92 20.96 20.59 15.57
N GLU A 93 20.97 20.47 14.25
CA GLU A 93 19.79 20.72 13.40
C GLU A 93 19.19 19.41 12.88
N TYR A 94 17.96 19.47 12.36
CA TYR A 94 17.34 18.34 11.66
C TYR A 94 17.37 18.55 10.14
N GLN A 95 17.72 17.49 9.43
CA GLN A 95 17.69 17.44 7.97
C GLN A 95 17.09 16.12 7.50
N GLY A 96 15.79 16.13 7.18
CA GLY A 96 15.12 14.94 6.70
C GLY A 96 15.51 14.58 5.26
N VAL A 97 15.40 13.30 4.93
CA VAL A 97 15.77 12.74 3.63
C VAL A 97 14.66 11.80 3.16
N TYR A 98 14.25 11.90 1.90
CA TYR A 98 13.26 10.98 1.34
C TYR A 98 13.93 9.80 0.62
N PRO A 99 13.75 8.56 1.09
CA PRO A 99 14.22 7.39 0.36
C PRO A 99 13.32 7.10 -0.84
N VAL A 100 13.86 7.36 -2.04
CA VAL A 100 13.08 7.24 -3.30
C VAL A 100 12.56 5.83 -3.53
N LYS A 101 13.19 4.82 -2.91
CA LYS A 101 12.75 3.42 -2.98
C LYS A 101 11.30 3.18 -2.58
N VAL A 102 10.73 4.08 -1.77
CA VAL A 102 9.34 3.97 -1.29
C VAL A 102 8.35 4.35 -2.39
N ASN A 103 8.66 5.37 -3.18
CA ASN A 103 7.91 5.75 -4.36
C ASN A 103 8.83 6.56 -5.31
N GLN A 104 9.29 5.94 -6.39
CA GLN A 104 10.19 6.56 -7.38
C GLN A 104 9.43 7.33 -8.47
N MET A 105 8.10 7.42 -8.39
CA MET A 105 7.32 8.14 -9.40
C MET A 105 7.75 9.61 -9.44
N ARG A 106 7.85 10.15 -10.66
CA ARG A 106 8.51 11.44 -10.89
C ARG A 106 7.74 12.55 -10.18
N GLU A 107 6.44 12.58 -10.33
CA GLU A 107 5.47 13.48 -9.72
C GLU A 107 5.58 13.49 -8.18
N VAL A 108 5.70 12.32 -7.56
CA VAL A 108 5.87 12.20 -6.10
C VAL A 108 7.22 12.79 -5.65
N VAL A 109 8.30 12.48 -6.38
CA VAL A 109 9.64 12.98 -6.05
C VAL A 109 9.74 14.49 -6.28
N GLU A 110 9.19 15.00 -7.38
CA GLU A 110 9.14 16.44 -7.70
C GLU A 110 8.45 17.21 -6.57
N GLU A 111 7.31 16.69 -6.12
CA GLU A 111 6.51 17.35 -5.10
C GLU A 111 7.17 17.34 -3.72
N ILE A 112 7.80 16.23 -3.33
CA ILE A 112 8.58 16.14 -2.09
C ILE A 112 9.78 17.10 -2.12
N VAL A 113 10.47 17.18 -3.26
CA VAL A 113 11.62 18.09 -3.41
C VAL A 113 11.16 19.53 -3.31
N ASP A 114 10.05 19.91 -3.96
CA ASP A 114 9.52 21.28 -3.88
C ASP A 114 9.08 21.65 -2.46
N ALA A 115 8.24 20.82 -1.83
CA ALA A 115 7.78 21.01 -0.46
C ALA A 115 8.94 21.03 0.56
N GLY A 116 10.01 20.30 0.26
CA GLY A 116 11.20 20.16 1.08
C GLY A 116 12.18 21.34 1.03
N LYS A 117 12.08 22.23 0.03
CA LYS A 117 13.02 23.36 -0.16
C LYS A 117 13.23 24.22 1.09
N PRO A 118 12.20 24.66 1.84
CA PRO A 118 12.38 25.47 3.06
C PRO A 118 13.09 24.75 4.22
N TYR A 119 13.28 23.44 4.09
CA TYR A 119 13.82 22.56 5.13
C TYR A 119 15.16 21.92 4.76
N ASN A 120 15.71 22.22 3.57
CA ASN A 120 16.86 21.50 3.00
C ASN A 120 16.64 19.97 2.96
N TYR A 121 15.40 19.55 2.75
CA TYR A 121 15.03 18.15 2.70
C TYR A 121 15.75 17.46 1.53
N GLY A 122 16.41 16.35 1.83
CA GLY A 122 17.24 15.62 0.89
C GLY A 122 16.56 14.41 0.27
N LEU A 123 17.31 13.67 -0.55
CA LEU A 123 16.88 12.39 -1.13
C LEU A 123 17.87 11.27 -0.79
N GLU A 124 17.37 10.05 -0.62
CA GLU A 124 18.18 8.84 -0.45
C GLU A 124 18.03 7.94 -1.67
N ALA A 125 19.13 7.33 -2.08
CA ALA A 125 19.19 6.33 -3.14
C ALA A 125 19.79 5.03 -2.61
N GLY A 126 19.16 3.91 -2.93
CA GLY A 126 19.64 2.56 -2.61
C GLY A 126 20.21 1.80 -3.81
N SER A 127 20.20 2.38 -5.01
CA SER A 127 20.69 1.74 -6.23
C SER A 127 21.27 2.73 -7.25
N LYS A 128 21.92 2.21 -8.31
CA LYS A 128 22.48 3.03 -9.40
C LYS A 128 21.43 3.87 -10.11
N ALA A 129 20.28 3.28 -10.44
CA ALA A 129 19.20 3.99 -11.14
C ALA A 129 18.61 5.10 -10.25
N GLU A 130 18.40 4.80 -8.97
CA GLU A 130 17.95 5.78 -7.99
C GLU A 130 18.96 6.91 -7.81
N LEU A 131 20.27 6.63 -7.77
CA LEU A 131 21.29 7.68 -7.67
C LEU A 131 21.29 8.60 -8.90
N LEU A 132 21.09 8.07 -10.11
CA LEU A 132 20.94 8.89 -11.30
C LEU A 132 19.73 9.82 -11.21
N THR A 133 18.60 9.30 -10.74
CA THR A 133 17.39 10.10 -10.48
C THR A 133 17.69 11.17 -9.42
N VAL A 134 18.26 10.80 -8.28
CA VAL A 134 18.55 11.74 -7.19
C VAL A 134 19.52 12.84 -7.62
N LEU A 135 20.55 12.52 -8.40
CA LEU A 135 21.48 13.53 -8.92
C LEU A 135 20.80 14.54 -9.87
N ALA A 136 19.74 14.13 -10.57
CA ALA A 136 18.96 15.01 -11.43
C ALA A 136 17.93 15.85 -10.64
N MET A 137 17.26 15.24 -9.66
CA MET A 137 16.13 15.85 -8.95
C MET A 137 16.56 16.68 -7.73
N ASN A 138 17.60 16.25 -7.02
CA ASN A 138 18.03 16.89 -5.78
C ASN A 138 18.90 18.14 -6.05
N THR A 139 18.24 19.23 -6.42
CA THR A 139 18.89 20.44 -6.92
C THR A 139 19.28 21.45 -5.85
N ASN A 140 18.95 21.22 -4.58
CA ASN A 140 19.40 22.06 -3.47
C ASN A 140 20.82 21.65 -3.01
N GLU A 141 21.80 22.54 -3.10
CA GLU A 141 23.20 22.26 -2.71
C GLU A 141 23.36 22.01 -1.19
N GLU A 142 22.46 22.56 -0.38
CA GLU A 142 22.48 22.38 1.07
C GLU A 142 21.83 21.07 1.53
N SER A 143 21.03 20.45 0.65
CA SER A 143 20.35 19.19 0.92
C SER A 143 21.32 18.00 0.91
N LEU A 144 21.03 16.99 1.74
CA LEU A 144 21.79 15.74 1.73
C LEU A 144 21.33 14.84 0.60
N THR A 145 22.29 14.12 0.01
CA THR A 145 22.03 12.91 -0.75
C THR A 145 22.63 11.74 -0.01
N ILE A 146 21.80 10.86 0.55
CA ILE A 146 22.28 9.65 1.23
C ILE A 146 22.34 8.52 0.20
N LEU A 147 23.49 7.84 0.11
CA LEU A 147 23.67 6.71 -0.80
C LEU A 147 23.89 5.43 0.00
N ASN A 148 22.85 4.60 0.05
CA ASN A 148 22.86 3.26 0.63
C ASN A 148 22.96 2.19 -0.48
N GLY A 149 22.82 0.91 -0.11
CA GLY A 149 22.83 -0.23 -1.03
C GLY A 149 24.22 -0.69 -1.44
N TYR A 150 24.27 -1.68 -2.32
CA TYR A 150 25.56 -2.22 -2.82
C TYR A 150 26.19 -1.26 -3.85
N LYS A 151 27.48 -0.97 -3.68
CA LYS A 151 28.18 0.04 -4.49
C LYS A 151 29.39 -0.55 -5.22
N ASP A 152 29.34 -0.53 -6.54
CA ASP A 152 30.45 -0.88 -7.41
C ASP A 152 31.27 0.36 -7.82
N ASP A 153 32.30 0.18 -8.66
CA ASP A 153 33.18 1.27 -9.12
C ASP A 153 32.39 2.38 -9.84
N GLU A 154 31.40 2.02 -10.66
CA GLU A 154 30.57 2.98 -11.40
C GLU A 154 29.73 3.83 -10.45
N VAL A 155 29.08 3.22 -9.45
CA VAL A 155 28.30 3.93 -8.44
C VAL A 155 29.19 4.84 -7.59
N MET A 156 30.39 4.40 -7.20
CA MET A 156 31.33 5.26 -6.45
C MET A 156 31.76 6.48 -7.27
N ARG A 157 32.05 6.30 -8.57
CA ARG A 157 32.38 7.43 -9.47
C ARG A 157 31.21 8.39 -9.65
N LEU A 158 29.99 7.88 -9.76
CA LEU A 158 28.78 8.72 -9.84
C LEU A 158 28.57 9.54 -8.55
N ALA A 159 28.77 8.92 -7.38
CA ALA A 159 28.68 9.64 -6.11
C ALA A 159 29.72 10.77 -6.00
N LEU A 160 30.97 10.50 -6.41
CA LEU A 160 32.05 11.48 -6.43
C LEU A 160 31.84 12.56 -7.51
N LEU A 161 31.19 12.24 -8.63
CA LEU A 161 30.73 13.25 -9.59
C LEU A 161 29.76 14.21 -8.92
N GLY A 162 28.77 13.72 -8.17
CA GLY A 162 27.87 14.57 -7.39
C GLY A 162 28.61 15.49 -6.42
N ARG A 163 29.63 14.97 -5.71
CA ARG A 163 30.54 15.77 -4.88
C ARG A 163 31.27 16.85 -5.68
N LYS A 164 31.78 16.52 -6.87
CA LYS A 164 32.47 17.48 -7.76
C LYS A 164 31.54 18.60 -8.25
N LEU A 165 30.25 18.31 -8.39
CA LEU A 165 29.19 19.25 -8.74
C LEU A 165 28.69 20.08 -7.53
N GLY A 166 29.35 19.99 -6.37
CA GLY A 166 29.00 20.77 -5.18
C GLY A 166 27.92 20.16 -4.29
N ARG A 167 27.39 18.97 -4.61
CA ARG A 167 26.32 18.33 -3.84
C ARG A 167 26.85 17.63 -2.59
N LYS A 168 26.08 17.61 -1.49
CA LYS A 168 26.41 16.85 -0.27
C LYS A 168 26.02 15.37 -0.41
N VAL A 169 26.72 14.65 -1.28
CA VAL A 169 26.54 13.20 -1.45
C VAL A 169 27.32 12.44 -0.38
N VAL A 170 26.60 11.83 0.56
CA VAL A 170 27.14 10.99 1.62
C VAL A 170 27.12 9.53 1.15
N VAL A 171 28.30 8.94 0.99
CA VAL A 171 28.43 7.52 0.67
C VAL A 171 28.44 6.73 1.96
N VAL A 172 27.33 6.03 2.25
CA VAL A 172 27.23 5.19 3.44
C VAL A 172 27.90 3.85 3.19
N VAL A 173 28.96 3.55 3.92
CA VAL A 173 29.67 2.28 3.85
C VAL A 173 28.86 1.21 4.60
N GLU A 174 28.39 0.20 3.86
CA GLU A 174 27.64 -0.92 4.41
C GLU A 174 28.47 -2.19 4.49
N LYS A 175 29.61 -2.22 3.80
CA LYS A 175 30.61 -3.29 3.86
C LYS A 175 32.02 -2.73 3.82
N PHE A 176 32.93 -3.25 4.63
CA PHE A 176 34.31 -2.73 4.73
C PHE A 176 35.05 -2.68 3.37
N THR A 177 34.79 -3.62 2.46
CA THR A 177 35.38 -3.61 1.11
C THR A 177 34.96 -2.42 0.26
N GLU A 178 33.78 -1.85 0.50
CA GLU A 178 33.31 -0.64 -0.19
C GLU A 178 34.15 0.59 0.20
N LEU A 179 34.59 0.67 1.47
CA LEU A 179 35.46 1.74 1.93
C LEU A 179 36.81 1.73 1.19
N LEU A 180 37.40 0.54 1.02
CA LEU A 180 38.66 0.38 0.27
C LEU A 180 38.50 0.87 -1.18
N LEU A 181 37.38 0.52 -1.82
CA LEU A 181 37.05 0.96 -3.17
C LEU A 181 36.84 2.48 -3.23
N LEU A 182 36.05 3.04 -2.32
CA LEU A 182 35.77 4.47 -2.26
C LEU A 182 37.05 5.30 -2.09
N VAL A 183 37.93 4.92 -1.16
CA VAL A 183 39.22 5.61 -0.94
C VAL A 183 40.10 5.53 -2.18
N LYS A 184 40.16 4.37 -2.84
CA LYS A 184 40.92 4.22 -4.09
C LYS A 184 40.41 5.17 -5.18
N VAL A 185 39.10 5.15 -5.45
CA VAL A 185 38.48 5.98 -6.50
C VAL A 185 38.57 7.47 -6.16
N ALA A 186 38.37 7.85 -4.90
CA ALA A 186 38.52 9.22 -4.42
C ALA A 186 39.94 9.78 -4.69
N LYS A 187 40.98 8.99 -4.40
CA LYS A 187 42.38 9.36 -4.68
C LYS A 187 42.69 9.41 -6.18
N GLU A 188 42.11 8.51 -6.98
CA GLU A 188 42.25 8.55 -8.45
C GLU A 188 41.64 9.82 -9.05
N LEU A 189 40.52 10.28 -8.49
CA LEU A 189 39.78 11.44 -9.01
C LEU A 189 40.16 12.78 -8.35
N ASP A 190 40.97 12.75 -7.30
CA ASP A 190 41.32 13.93 -6.48
C ASP A 190 40.06 14.64 -5.94
N ILE A 191 39.19 13.86 -5.29
CA ILE A 191 37.92 14.33 -4.71
C ILE A 191 37.79 13.77 -3.30
N ASP A 192 37.61 14.66 -2.31
CA ASP A 192 37.28 14.26 -0.95
C ASP A 192 35.82 13.78 -0.85
N PRO A 193 35.57 12.49 -0.53
CA PRO A 193 34.24 11.97 -0.30
C PRO A 193 33.66 12.47 1.03
N ILE A 194 32.34 12.48 1.13
CA ILE A 194 31.66 12.51 2.44
C ILE A 194 31.27 11.07 2.76
N ILE A 195 31.82 10.51 3.82
CA ILE A 195 31.70 9.09 4.17
C ILE A 195 30.77 8.95 5.36
N GLY A 196 29.76 8.10 5.21
CA GLY A 196 28.97 7.56 6.30
C GLY A 196 29.38 6.13 6.63
N VAL A 197 29.13 5.66 7.84
CA VAL A 197 29.22 4.24 8.20
C VAL A 197 27.89 3.76 8.72
N ARG A 198 27.39 2.63 8.19
CA ARG A 198 26.18 2.00 8.71
C ARG A 198 26.53 1.03 9.83
N SER A 199 25.97 1.20 11.01
CA SER A 199 26.14 0.27 12.12
C SER A 199 25.14 -0.90 12.03
N LYS A 200 25.62 -2.10 12.37
CA LYS A 200 24.75 -3.24 12.70
C LYS A 200 24.28 -3.10 14.14
N MET A 201 22.98 -2.81 14.29
CA MET A 201 22.34 -2.66 15.59
C MET A 201 22.07 -4.02 16.23
N THR A 202 22.25 -4.11 17.55
CA THR A 202 21.83 -5.28 18.34
C THR A 202 20.32 -5.33 18.52
N VAL A 203 19.69 -4.15 18.61
CA VAL A 203 18.24 -3.99 18.67
C VAL A 203 17.60 -4.49 17.38
N LYS A 204 16.51 -5.25 17.52
CA LYS A 204 15.68 -5.71 16.42
C LYS A 204 14.36 -4.94 16.38
N GLY A 205 13.85 -4.72 15.17
CA GLY A 205 12.45 -4.33 14.99
C GLY A 205 11.48 -5.45 15.42
N ARG A 206 10.17 -5.18 15.33
CA ARG A 206 9.11 -6.19 15.48
C ARG A 206 8.30 -6.28 14.18
N GLY A 207 7.59 -7.38 14.00
CA GLY A 207 6.69 -7.62 12.86
C GLY A 207 7.42 -8.00 11.56
N LYS A 208 6.76 -7.77 10.42
CA LYS A 208 7.14 -8.26 9.08
C LYS A 208 8.56 -7.90 8.63
N TRP A 209 9.14 -6.84 9.19
CA TRP A 209 10.47 -6.33 8.82
C TRP A 209 11.58 -6.60 9.86
N GLU A 210 11.36 -7.48 10.86
CA GLU A 210 12.34 -7.80 11.92
C GLU A 210 13.75 -8.14 11.39
N SER A 211 13.84 -8.81 10.23
CA SER A 211 15.10 -9.25 9.62
C SER A 211 16.02 -8.11 9.17
N SER A 212 15.54 -6.86 9.17
CA SER A 212 16.31 -5.67 8.81
C SER A 212 17.31 -5.24 9.89
N GLY A 213 17.15 -5.72 11.13
CA GLY A 213 18.04 -5.45 12.27
C GLY A 213 18.70 -6.70 12.86
N GLY A 214 19.52 -6.52 13.90
CA GLY A 214 20.21 -7.61 14.59
C GLY A 214 21.45 -8.15 13.85
N GLU A 215 22.15 -9.09 14.49
CA GLU A 215 23.46 -9.61 14.02
C GLU A 215 23.44 -10.23 12.61
N ARG A 216 22.29 -10.76 12.17
CA ARG A 216 22.10 -11.39 10.86
C ARG A 216 21.68 -10.41 9.75
N ALA A 217 21.58 -9.11 10.05
CA ALA A 217 21.24 -8.11 9.04
C ALA A 217 22.22 -8.17 7.86
N LYS A 218 21.65 -8.08 6.63
CA LYS A 218 22.40 -8.15 5.37
C LYS A 218 23.42 -7.01 5.21
N PHE A 219 23.11 -5.84 5.78
CA PHE A 219 23.87 -4.61 5.61
C PHE A 219 24.42 -4.09 6.94
N GLY A 220 25.47 -3.28 6.86
CA GLY A 220 26.09 -2.62 8.00
C GLY A 220 27.36 -3.30 8.48
N LEU A 221 28.17 -2.51 9.18
CA LEU A 221 29.42 -2.89 9.78
C LEU A 221 29.21 -3.33 11.22
N THR A 222 29.89 -4.40 11.63
CA THR A 222 30.07 -4.72 13.04
C THR A 222 30.90 -3.64 13.75
N ILE A 223 30.82 -3.54 15.08
CA ILE A 223 31.63 -2.60 15.87
C ILE A 223 33.14 -2.71 15.53
N THR A 224 33.64 -3.94 15.37
CA THR A 224 35.03 -4.20 14.95
C THR A 224 35.33 -3.59 13.57
N GLU A 225 34.44 -3.76 12.60
CA GLU A 225 34.60 -3.18 11.27
C GLU A 225 34.49 -1.66 11.27
N ILE A 226 33.63 -1.06 12.11
CA ILE A 226 33.54 0.40 12.27
C ILE A 226 34.86 0.96 12.81
N ILE A 227 35.42 0.36 13.87
CA ILE A 227 36.71 0.78 14.43
C ILE A 227 37.82 0.64 13.39
N ASN A 228 37.84 -0.46 12.64
CA ASN A 228 38.82 -0.66 11.57
C ASN A 228 38.64 0.34 10.42
N ALA A 229 37.40 0.69 10.08
CA ALA A 229 37.09 1.68 9.03
C ALA A 229 37.62 3.06 9.42
N ALA A 230 37.37 3.47 10.67
CA ALA A 230 37.85 4.72 11.22
C ALA A 230 39.39 4.80 11.20
N ARG A 231 40.08 3.76 11.71
CA ARG A 231 41.55 3.66 11.68
C ARG A 231 42.12 3.64 10.26
N TYR A 232 41.50 2.90 9.35
CA TYR A 232 41.91 2.89 7.96
C TYR A 232 41.82 4.28 7.33
N LEU A 233 40.75 5.04 7.59
CA LEU A 233 40.63 6.42 7.11
C LEU A 233 41.71 7.34 7.69
N GLU A 234 42.06 7.18 8.97
CA GLU A 234 43.18 7.89 9.59
C GLU A 234 44.52 7.56 8.91
N GLU A 235 44.83 6.28 8.69
CA GLU A 235 46.03 5.84 7.97
C GLU A 235 46.11 6.39 6.53
N GLN A 236 44.95 6.57 5.89
CA GLN A 236 44.87 7.10 4.53
C GLN A 236 44.89 8.63 4.45
N GLY A 237 44.93 9.34 5.59
CA GLY A 237 44.87 10.80 5.68
C GLY A 237 43.48 11.38 5.39
N MET A 238 42.43 10.59 5.58
CA MET A 238 41.03 10.90 5.22
C MET A 238 40.08 10.82 6.42
N ALA A 239 40.60 10.95 7.66
CA ALA A 239 39.77 10.93 8.87
C ALA A 239 38.69 12.03 8.86
N HIS A 240 38.96 13.19 8.25
CA HIS A 240 38.01 14.28 8.10
C HIS A 240 36.85 13.97 7.15
N CYS A 241 36.97 12.93 6.31
CA CYS A 241 35.91 12.50 5.40
C CYS A 241 34.82 11.69 6.11
N LEU A 242 35.08 11.11 7.29
CA LEU A 242 34.08 10.38 8.06
C LEU A 242 33.14 11.35 8.78
N LYS A 243 31.91 11.49 8.27
CA LYS A 243 30.99 12.55 8.69
C LYS A 243 29.62 12.06 9.19
N LEU A 244 29.23 10.82 8.91
CA LEU A 244 27.89 10.34 9.25
C LEU A 244 27.91 8.95 9.88
N LEU A 245 27.16 8.77 10.97
CA LEU A 245 26.77 7.45 11.47
C LEU A 245 25.34 7.17 11.05
N HIS A 246 25.11 6.06 10.35
CA HIS A 246 23.78 5.61 9.95
C HIS A 246 23.40 4.34 10.71
N PHE A 247 22.15 4.22 11.11
CA PHE A 247 21.58 2.94 11.52
C PHE A 247 20.13 2.84 11.07
N HIS A 248 19.68 1.62 10.80
CA HIS A 248 18.31 1.37 10.38
C HIS A 248 17.86 0.02 10.92
N ILE A 249 16.78 0.05 11.70
CA ILE A 249 16.23 -1.11 12.42
C ILE A 249 15.01 -1.75 11.74
N GLY A 250 14.59 -1.23 10.59
CA GLY A 250 13.52 -1.77 9.75
C GLY A 250 12.47 -0.74 9.32
N SER A 251 11.63 -1.11 8.36
CA SER A 251 10.42 -0.36 8.02
C SER A 251 9.30 -0.65 9.02
N GLN A 252 8.35 0.27 9.17
CA GLN A 252 7.12 0.07 9.97
C GLN A 252 7.42 -0.39 11.40
N LEU A 253 8.12 0.44 12.17
CA LEU A 253 8.35 0.15 13.59
C LEU A 253 7.03 0.31 14.33
N THR A 254 6.54 -0.77 14.93
CA THR A 254 5.21 -0.79 15.57
C THR A 254 5.26 -0.38 17.04
N ASP A 255 6.43 -0.46 17.67
CA ASP A 255 6.64 -0.21 19.10
C ASP A 255 7.70 0.87 19.33
N ILE A 256 7.30 1.97 19.97
CA ILE A 256 8.17 3.09 20.29
C ILE A 256 9.39 2.71 21.15
N ARG A 257 9.29 1.63 21.94
CA ARG A 257 10.42 1.15 22.77
C ARG A 257 11.61 0.72 21.91
N ALA A 258 11.36 0.09 20.76
CA ALA A 258 12.43 -0.33 19.86
C ALA A 258 13.19 0.89 19.27
N VAL A 259 12.48 1.98 19.01
CA VAL A 259 13.10 3.25 18.58
C VAL A 259 14.02 3.78 19.67
N LYS A 260 13.56 3.83 20.94
CA LYS A 260 14.36 4.31 22.08
C LYS A 260 15.65 3.52 22.27
N GLU A 261 15.53 2.19 22.22
CA GLU A 261 16.69 1.29 22.38
C GLU A 261 17.70 1.51 21.25
N ALA A 262 17.23 1.63 19.99
CA ALA A 262 18.10 1.86 18.85
C ALA A 262 18.78 3.23 18.88
N VAL A 263 18.06 4.29 19.26
CA VAL A 263 18.63 5.64 19.42
C VAL A 263 19.69 5.63 20.53
N THR A 264 19.43 4.95 21.64
CA THR A 264 20.41 4.83 22.74
C THR A 264 21.69 4.14 22.28
N GLU A 265 21.57 3.00 21.59
CA GLU A 265 22.72 2.27 21.05
C GLU A 265 23.47 3.11 20.01
N GLY A 266 22.76 3.75 19.08
CA GLY A 266 23.36 4.58 18.03
C GLY A 266 24.07 5.81 18.60
N ALA A 267 23.48 6.48 19.59
CA ALA A 267 24.07 7.61 20.28
C ALA A 267 25.35 7.23 21.04
N ARG A 268 25.39 6.03 21.63
CA ARG A 268 26.61 5.49 22.26
C ARG A 268 27.74 5.31 21.24
N ILE A 269 27.44 4.70 20.09
CA ILE A 269 28.41 4.48 19.01
C ILE A 269 28.94 5.82 18.49
N TYR A 270 28.05 6.80 18.28
CA TYR A 270 28.43 8.15 17.89
C TYR A 270 29.39 8.79 18.91
N ALA A 271 29.04 8.75 20.20
CA ALA A 271 29.85 9.35 21.25
C ALA A 271 31.24 8.71 21.35
N ASP A 272 31.34 7.38 21.26
CA ASP A 272 32.62 6.68 21.30
C ASP A 272 33.48 6.98 20.05
N LEU A 273 32.88 7.07 18.85
CA LEU A 273 33.58 7.51 17.63
C LEU A 273 34.10 8.95 17.74
N HIS A 274 33.30 9.85 18.30
CA HIS A 274 33.72 11.23 18.55
C HIS A 274 34.90 11.28 19.52
N LYS A 275 34.87 10.50 20.61
CA LYS A 275 35.98 10.38 21.57
C LYS A 275 37.24 9.75 20.98
N MET A 276 37.11 8.94 19.94
CA MET A 276 38.23 8.42 19.16
C MET A 276 38.86 9.46 18.22
N GLY A 277 38.30 10.67 18.13
CA GLY A 277 38.83 11.77 17.32
C GLY A 277 38.12 11.99 15.99
N PHE A 278 37.03 11.25 15.71
CA PHE A 278 36.24 11.40 14.49
C PHE A 278 35.06 12.33 14.72
N ALA A 279 35.19 13.59 14.28
CA ALA A 279 34.13 14.59 14.37
C ALA A 279 33.06 14.34 13.29
N LEU A 280 32.16 13.40 13.58
CA LEU A 280 30.95 13.13 12.82
C LEU A 280 30.01 14.33 12.93
N ASP A 281 29.47 14.79 11.80
CA ASP A 281 28.53 15.92 11.75
C ASP A 281 27.08 15.43 11.87
N TYR A 282 26.79 14.19 11.42
CA TYR A 282 25.43 13.66 11.29
C TYR A 282 25.24 12.31 12.00
N VAL A 283 24.05 12.13 12.57
CA VAL A 283 23.50 10.81 12.89
C VAL A 283 22.19 10.62 12.15
N ASP A 284 22.17 9.60 11.31
CA ASP A 284 21.03 9.17 10.54
C ASP A 284 20.37 7.96 11.20
N VAL A 285 19.15 8.16 11.67
CA VAL A 285 18.35 7.12 12.35
C VAL A 285 17.61 6.22 11.35
N GLY A 286 17.81 6.46 10.05
CA GLY A 286 17.18 5.74 8.95
C GLY A 286 15.67 5.97 8.91
N GLY A 287 14.98 5.07 8.21
CA GLY A 287 13.52 5.01 8.21
C GLY A 287 12.99 4.25 9.43
N GLY A 288 11.68 4.05 9.46
CA GLY A 288 11.02 3.20 10.45
C GLY A 288 9.81 3.84 11.11
N LEU A 289 9.62 5.15 10.99
CA LEU A 289 8.37 5.81 11.40
C LEU A 289 7.18 5.10 10.75
N GLY A 290 6.38 4.44 11.58
CA GLY A 290 5.27 3.59 11.14
C GLY A 290 4.04 4.38 10.72
N ILE A 291 3.12 3.68 10.07
CA ILE A 291 1.76 4.15 9.73
C ILE A 291 0.75 3.27 10.44
N ASP A 292 -0.32 3.88 10.95
CA ASP A 292 -1.41 3.13 11.55
C ASP A 292 -2.43 2.73 10.47
N TYR A 293 -2.22 1.59 9.80
CA TYR A 293 -3.06 1.16 8.68
C TYR A 293 -4.42 0.66 9.14
N ASP A 294 -4.55 0.17 10.38
CA ASP A 294 -5.80 -0.36 10.92
C ASP A 294 -6.47 0.61 11.93
N GLY A 295 -5.84 1.73 12.27
CA GLY A 295 -6.37 2.72 13.20
C GLY A 295 -6.39 2.25 14.67
N SER A 296 -5.83 1.07 14.98
CA SER A 296 -5.90 0.49 16.32
C SER A 296 -4.96 1.17 17.33
N ASN A 297 -4.00 1.97 16.86
CA ASN A 297 -2.92 2.55 17.67
C ASN A 297 -2.22 1.51 18.57
N SER A 298 -1.91 0.34 18.00
CA SER A 298 -1.38 -0.80 18.74
C SER A 298 0.01 -1.21 18.25
N THR A 299 0.61 -2.23 18.86
CA THR A 299 1.93 -2.76 18.43
C THR A 299 1.83 -3.89 17.40
N ASN A 300 0.64 -4.13 16.83
CA ASN A 300 0.47 -5.16 15.80
C ASN A 300 1.21 -4.78 14.50
N GLU A 301 1.31 -5.73 13.56
CA GLU A 301 2.16 -5.59 12.38
C GLU A 301 1.72 -4.51 11.38
N SER A 302 0.43 -4.14 11.40
CA SER A 302 -0.17 -3.14 10.52
C SER A 302 -0.42 -1.80 11.22
N SER A 303 -0.01 -1.67 12.49
CA SER A 303 -0.25 -0.49 13.32
C SER A 303 1.03 0.04 13.97
N ARG A 304 0.88 1.07 14.81
CA ARG A 304 1.93 1.60 15.70
C ARG A 304 1.33 2.17 16.97
N ASN A 305 2.06 2.10 18.08
CA ASN A 305 1.61 2.60 19.39
C ASN A 305 2.08 4.03 19.72
N TYR A 306 2.42 4.83 18.71
CA TYR A 306 3.00 6.16 18.90
C TYR A 306 2.65 7.10 17.76
N SER A 307 2.63 8.39 18.06
CA SER A 307 2.46 9.48 17.09
C SER A 307 3.78 9.92 16.46
N MET A 308 3.73 10.70 15.38
CA MET A 308 4.93 11.30 14.79
C MET A 308 5.67 12.18 15.81
N GLN A 309 4.94 12.95 16.62
CA GLN A 309 5.53 13.85 17.61
C GLN A 309 6.27 13.09 18.72
N GLU A 310 5.74 11.95 19.18
CA GLU A 310 6.41 11.09 20.17
C GLU A 310 7.68 10.45 19.61
N TYR A 311 7.62 9.92 18.37
CA TYR A 311 8.79 9.41 17.67
C TYR A 311 9.91 10.46 17.60
N VAL A 312 9.57 11.66 17.14
CA VAL A 312 10.51 12.77 17.01
C VAL A 312 11.11 13.16 18.37
N ALA A 313 10.27 13.28 19.40
CA ALA A 313 10.72 13.62 20.74
C ALA A 313 11.69 12.56 21.27
N ASP A 314 11.37 11.28 21.12
CA ASP A 314 12.21 10.19 21.61
C ASP A 314 13.57 10.12 20.89
N VAL A 315 13.62 10.43 19.59
CA VAL A 315 14.89 10.56 18.86
C VAL A 315 15.72 11.73 19.39
N VAL A 316 15.12 12.92 19.53
CA VAL A 316 15.83 14.15 19.95
C VAL A 316 16.32 14.05 21.39
N TYR A 317 15.42 13.71 22.32
CA TYR A 317 15.76 13.60 23.75
C TYR A 317 16.71 12.42 24.01
N GLY A 318 16.51 11.28 23.34
CA GLY A 318 17.40 10.13 23.49
C GLY A 318 18.84 10.43 23.01
N MET A 319 18.99 11.10 21.87
CA MET A 319 20.31 11.53 21.40
C MET A 319 20.92 12.58 22.33
N LYS A 320 20.13 13.56 22.78
CA LYS A 320 20.57 14.61 23.71
C LYS A 320 21.13 14.03 25.00
N GLU A 321 20.35 13.18 25.67
CA GLU A 321 20.70 12.62 26.97
C GLU A 321 22.06 11.91 26.90
N MET A 322 22.26 11.07 25.89
CA MET A 322 23.52 10.36 25.71
C MET A 322 24.69 11.30 25.38
N CYS A 323 24.47 12.31 24.52
CA CYS A 323 25.53 13.26 24.17
C CYS A 323 25.98 14.09 25.38
N ASP A 324 25.03 14.56 26.19
CA ASP A 324 25.29 15.31 27.42
C ASP A 324 26.06 14.46 28.45
N LEU A 325 25.61 13.21 28.65
CA LEU A 325 26.26 12.27 29.57
C LEU A 325 27.71 11.97 29.16
N GLU A 326 27.96 11.83 27.87
CA GLU A 326 29.27 11.51 27.34
C GLU A 326 30.16 12.75 27.13
N GLY A 327 29.61 13.96 27.22
CA GLY A 327 30.32 15.22 27.02
C GLY A 327 30.76 15.44 25.56
N VAL A 328 29.93 15.03 24.60
CA VAL A 328 30.17 15.18 23.15
C VAL A 328 29.15 16.15 22.52
N PRO A 329 29.49 16.83 21.41
CA PRO A 329 28.54 17.73 20.76
C PRO A 329 27.34 16.96 20.21
N HIS A 330 26.22 17.65 20.09
CA HIS A 330 25.00 17.10 19.50
C HIS A 330 25.15 17.07 17.97
N PRO A 331 25.00 15.90 17.32
CA PRO A 331 25.08 15.82 15.87
C PRO A 331 23.84 16.44 15.20
N HIS A 332 23.93 16.73 13.91
CA HIS A 332 22.73 16.94 13.09
C HIS A 332 21.97 15.62 12.95
N LEU A 333 20.64 15.66 13.12
CA LEU A 333 19.78 14.50 13.03
C LEU A 333 19.24 14.35 11.60
N VAL A 334 19.29 13.14 11.08
CA VAL A 334 18.73 12.75 9.78
C VAL A 334 17.73 11.61 9.99
N SER A 335 16.60 11.64 9.28
CA SER A 335 15.68 10.50 9.20
C SER A 335 15.23 10.26 7.76
N GLU A 336 15.04 8.98 7.42
CA GLU A 336 14.62 8.50 6.09
C GLU A 336 13.15 8.01 6.12
N SER A 337 12.24 8.85 6.63
CA SER A 337 10.85 8.47 6.97
C SER A 337 9.90 8.32 5.75
N GLY A 338 10.32 7.66 4.68
CA GLY A 338 9.60 7.66 3.40
C GLY A 338 8.16 7.13 3.45
N ARG A 339 7.90 6.00 4.13
CA ARG A 339 6.53 5.44 4.27
C ARG A 339 5.58 6.44 4.94
N ALA A 340 6.07 7.13 5.98
CA ALA A 340 5.26 8.11 6.71
C ALA A 340 4.92 9.34 5.86
N ILE A 341 5.83 9.71 4.94
CA ILE A 341 5.62 10.83 4.02
C ILE A 341 4.59 10.48 2.93
N THR A 342 4.63 9.26 2.39
CA THR A 342 3.82 8.94 1.20
C THR A 342 2.63 8.03 1.44
N ALA A 343 2.40 7.43 2.60
CA ALA A 343 1.23 6.52 2.72
C ALA A 343 -0.10 7.23 2.42
N HIS A 344 -0.40 8.33 3.13
CA HIS A 344 -1.70 9.03 3.05
C HIS A 344 -1.97 9.78 1.75
N HIS A 345 -0.97 10.07 0.92
CA HIS A 345 -1.14 10.93 -0.26
C HIS A 345 -1.85 10.25 -1.44
N SER A 346 -2.17 8.96 -1.36
CA SER A 346 -2.74 8.21 -2.49
C SER A 346 -3.89 7.30 -2.07
N CYS A 347 -4.89 7.21 -2.95
CA CYS A 347 -6.02 6.30 -2.85
C CYS A 347 -6.33 5.68 -4.22
N VAL A 348 -6.53 4.36 -4.27
CA VAL A 348 -7.02 3.67 -5.46
C VAL A 348 -8.54 3.65 -5.41
N ILE A 349 -9.19 4.17 -6.45
CA ILE A 349 -10.65 4.11 -6.60
C ILE A 349 -10.98 3.03 -7.62
N THR A 350 -11.78 2.07 -7.19
CA THR A 350 -12.35 1.03 -8.06
C THR A 350 -13.87 1.06 -7.98
N GLU A 351 -14.50 0.61 -9.06
CA GLU A 351 -15.94 0.43 -9.13
C GLU A 351 -16.31 -1.04 -8.91
N ILE A 352 -17.41 -1.28 -8.19
CA ILE A 352 -18.02 -2.60 -8.07
C ILE A 352 -18.88 -2.86 -9.32
N VAL A 353 -18.45 -3.81 -10.15
CA VAL A 353 -19.11 -4.16 -11.42
C VAL A 353 -20.10 -5.31 -11.29
N GLY A 354 -20.07 -6.04 -10.18
CA GLY A 354 -20.97 -7.17 -9.97
C GLY A 354 -20.92 -7.73 -8.56
N GLU A 355 -21.88 -8.61 -8.29
CA GLU A 355 -21.99 -9.37 -7.06
C GLU A 355 -22.05 -10.85 -7.41
N ILE A 356 -21.14 -11.64 -6.82
CA ILE A 356 -21.14 -13.10 -6.89
C ILE A 356 -21.70 -13.62 -5.58
N LYS A 357 -22.70 -14.48 -5.66
CA LYS A 357 -23.37 -15.09 -4.51
C LYS A 357 -23.53 -16.57 -4.75
N SER A 358 -23.07 -17.38 -3.81
CA SER A 358 -23.20 -18.85 -3.84
C SER A 358 -24.66 -19.31 -3.92
N ASN A 359 -25.61 -18.47 -3.51
CA ASN A 359 -27.05 -18.74 -3.48
C ASN A 359 -27.88 -17.86 -4.44
N ALA A 360 -27.25 -17.20 -5.42
CA ALA A 360 -27.98 -16.31 -6.35
C ALA A 360 -28.90 -17.06 -7.33
N ALA A 361 -28.56 -18.30 -7.68
CA ALA A 361 -29.34 -19.11 -8.60
C ALA A 361 -30.42 -19.88 -7.83
N ASP A 362 -31.68 -19.65 -8.20
CA ASP A 362 -32.82 -20.41 -7.68
C ASP A 362 -33.31 -21.40 -8.74
N MET A 363 -33.79 -22.55 -8.28
CA MET A 363 -34.32 -23.58 -9.15
C MET A 363 -35.58 -24.15 -8.54
N ASP A 364 -36.55 -24.53 -9.37
CA ASP A 364 -37.76 -25.18 -8.89
C ASP A 364 -37.39 -26.49 -8.18
N THR A 365 -37.44 -26.45 -6.85
CA THR A 365 -37.10 -27.60 -6.05
C THR A 365 -38.24 -28.59 -6.02
N SER A 366 -39.49 -28.27 -6.40
CA SER A 366 -40.69 -29.09 -6.18
C SER A 366 -40.52 -30.61 -6.41
N ALA A 367 -41.18 -31.39 -5.56
CA ALA A 367 -41.06 -32.85 -5.54
C ALA A 367 -41.59 -33.48 -6.83
N LYS A 368 -40.75 -34.30 -7.47
CA LYS A 368 -41.10 -35.12 -8.65
C LYS A 368 -41.09 -36.62 -8.29
N GLU A 369 -41.84 -37.42 -9.06
CA GLU A 369 -41.77 -38.88 -8.92
C GLU A 369 -40.40 -39.41 -9.35
N GLY A 370 -39.85 -40.35 -8.58
CA GLY A 370 -38.58 -41.01 -8.90
C GLY A 370 -37.31 -40.30 -8.39
N GLU A 371 -37.42 -39.22 -7.62
CA GLU A 371 -36.27 -38.51 -7.05
C GLU A 371 -35.42 -39.41 -6.13
N HIS A 372 -34.10 -39.23 -6.18
CA HIS A 372 -33.17 -39.92 -5.31
C HIS A 372 -33.41 -39.56 -3.83
N PHE A 373 -33.09 -40.48 -2.92
CA PHE A 373 -33.41 -40.31 -1.50
C PHE A 373 -32.68 -39.12 -0.86
N PHE A 374 -31.45 -38.80 -1.29
CA PHE A 374 -30.73 -37.60 -0.83
C PHE A 374 -31.52 -36.30 -1.07
N LEU A 375 -32.14 -36.15 -2.24
CA LEU A 375 -32.97 -34.98 -2.55
C LEU A 375 -34.24 -34.94 -1.69
N LYS A 376 -34.84 -36.10 -1.42
CA LYS A 376 -36.01 -36.19 -0.52
C LYS A 376 -35.63 -35.80 0.91
N ASN A 377 -34.52 -36.34 1.43
CA ASN A 377 -34.07 -36.10 2.79
C ASN A 377 -33.73 -34.61 3.02
N ILE A 378 -32.97 -33.98 2.11
CA ILE A 378 -32.62 -32.56 2.28
C ILE A 378 -33.83 -31.64 2.09
N ARG A 379 -34.80 -32.02 1.26
CA ARG A 379 -36.07 -31.31 1.13
C ARG A 379 -36.89 -31.39 2.42
N GLU A 380 -37.03 -32.58 2.98
CA GLU A 380 -37.73 -32.80 4.25
C GLU A 380 -37.07 -31.99 5.38
N LEU A 381 -35.73 -31.96 5.42
CA LEU A 381 -34.98 -31.12 6.36
C LEU A 381 -35.25 -29.62 6.16
N ALA A 382 -35.33 -29.14 4.91
CA ALA A 382 -35.66 -27.75 4.61
C ALA A 382 -37.11 -27.38 4.98
N GLU A 383 -38.07 -28.29 4.77
CA GLU A 383 -39.48 -28.10 5.08
C GLU A 383 -39.74 -28.12 6.59
N THR A 384 -39.07 -29.01 7.33
CA THR A 384 -39.22 -29.19 8.78
C THR A 384 -38.30 -28.30 9.61
N PHE A 385 -37.51 -27.41 8.99
CA PHE A 385 -36.50 -26.58 9.66
C PHE A 385 -37.02 -25.84 10.90
N ASP A 386 -38.21 -25.23 10.83
CA ASP A 386 -38.78 -24.45 11.95
C ASP A 386 -39.27 -25.33 13.11
N GLU A 387 -39.38 -26.63 12.90
CA GLU A 387 -39.80 -27.63 13.90
C GLU A 387 -38.60 -28.21 14.66
N GLN A 388 -37.38 -27.96 14.19
CA GLN A 388 -36.15 -28.50 14.78
C GLN A 388 -35.75 -27.74 16.04
N GLU A 389 -35.34 -28.45 17.08
CA GLU A 389 -34.81 -27.84 18.32
C GLU A 389 -33.28 -27.67 18.29
N ASN A 390 -32.59 -28.48 17.47
CA ASN A 390 -31.13 -28.53 17.40
C ASN A 390 -30.60 -28.05 16.05
N MET A 391 -30.35 -26.74 15.93
CA MET A 391 -29.85 -26.12 14.69
C MET A 391 -28.47 -26.63 14.25
N HIS A 392 -27.64 -27.08 15.19
CA HIS A 392 -26.33 -27.63 14.87
C HIS A 392 -26.44 -29.01 14.19
N GLU A 393 -27.44 -29.81 14.57
CA GLU A 393 -27.76 -31.08 13.90
C GLU A 393 -28.31 -30.84 12.49
N VAL A 394 -29.14 -29.82 12.30
CA VAL A 394 -29.61 -29.40 10.96
C VAL A 394 -28.43 -29.06 10.04
N TYR A 395 -27.41 -28.35 10.55
CA TYR A 395 -26.20 -28.06 9.80
C TYR A 395 -25.44 -29.33 9.39
N ASN A 396 -25.21 -30.23 10.34
CA ASN A 396 -24.46 -31.46 10.12
C ASN A 396 -25.18 -32.37 9.10
N ASP A 397 -26.49 -32.53 9.23
CA ASP A 397 -27.30 -33.31 8.32
C ASP A 397 -27.31 -32.72 6.91
N ALA A 398 -27.53 -31.40 6.78
CA ALA A 398 -27.52 -30.73 5.48
C ALA A 398 -26.14 -30.85 4.79
N SER A 399 -25.05 -30.67 5.54
CA SER A 399 -23.69 -30.81 5.03
C SER A 399 -23.37 -32.24 4.60
N GLN A 400 -23.78 -33.23 5.40
CA GLN A 400 -23.64 -34.64 5.06
C GLN A 400 -24.41 -35.00 3.78
N TYR A 401 -25.66 -34.54 3.64
CA TYR A 401 -26.45 -34.81 2.44
C TYR A 401 -25.82 -34.18 1.19
N LYS A 402 -25.28 -32.96 1.28
CA LYS A 402 -24.55 -32.33 0.17
C LYS A 402 -23.30 -33.13 -0.23
N GLU A 403 -22.48 -33.53 0.73
CA GLU A 403 -21.26 -34.31 0.49
C GLU A 403 -21.59 -35.66 -0.17
N GLN A 404 -22.56 -36.40 0.39
CA GLN A 404 -23.00 -37.68 -0.14
C GLN A 404 -23.62 -37.55 -1.53
N ALA A 405 -24.38 -36.49 -1.80
CA ALA A 405 -24.91 -36.20 -3.12
C ALA A 405 -23.80 -35.92 -4.14
N LEU A 406 -22.79 -35.13 -3.76
CA LEU A 406 -21.65 -34.84 -4.63
C LEU A 406 -20.86 -36.10 -4.98
N ASP A 407 -20.65 -37.00 -4.02
CA ASP A 407 -19.99 -38.29 -4.27
C ASP A 407 -20.85 -39.22 -5.13
N ALA A 408 -22.16 -39.26 -4.89
CA ALA A 408 -23.09 -39.98 -5.76
C ALA A 408 -23.07 -39.42 -7.20
N PHE A 409 -22.96 -38.11 -7.37
CA PHE A 409 -22.83 -37.48 -8.69
C PHE A 409 -21.53 -37.88 -9.38
N LYS A 410 -20.39 -37.86 -8.68
CA LYS A 410 -19.09 -38.33 -9.20
C LYS A 410 -19.17 -39.79 -9.69
N LEU A 411 -19.97 -40.62 -9.02
CA LEU A 411 -20.23 -42.01 -9.37
C LEU A 411 -21.35 -42.20 -10.40
N ARG A 412 -21.91 -41.12 -10.95
CA ARG A 412 -23.04 -41.10 -11.90
C ARG A 412 -24.33 -41.74 -11.38
N VAL A 413 -24.51 -41.72 -10.05
CA VAL A 413 -25.70 -42.26 -9.37
C VAL A 413 -26.85 -41.25 -9.40
N ILE A 414 -26.56 -39.94 -9.27
CA ILE A 414 -27.55 -38.87 -9.39
C ILE A 414 -27.28 -37.99 -10.63
N PRO A 415 -28.33 -37.49 -11.30
CA PRO A 415 -28.17 -36.56 -12.42
C PRO A 415 -27.83 -35.13 -11.94
N LEU A 416 -27.30 -34.32 -12.85
CA LEU A 416 -26.93 -32.93 -12.59
C LEU A 416 -28.11 -32.08 -12.06
N GLU A 417 -29.32 -32.28 -12.58
CA GLU A 417 -30.52 -31.55 -12.12
C GLU A 417 -30.86 -31.86 -10.65
N GLU A 418 -30.70 -33.11 -10.19
CA GLU A 418 -30.94 -33.45 -8.78
C GLU A 418 -29.85 -32.90 -7.86
N LEU A 419 -28.57 -32.93 -8.29
CA LEU A 419 -27.49 -32.28 -7.54
C LEU A 419 -27.76 -30.77 -7.39
N ALA A 420 -28.18 -30.09 -8.46
CA ALA A 420 -28.53 -28.68 -8.41
C ALA A 420 -29.69 -28.37 -7.44
N LYS A 421 -30.73 -29.24 -7.38
CA LYS A 421 -31.81 -29.10 -6.40
C LYS A 421 -31.30 -29.25 -4.96
N ILE A 422 -30.41 -30.23 -4.73
CA ILE A 422 -29.80 -30.47 -3.41
C ILE A 422 -28.95 -29.27 -3.00
N GLU A 423 -28.11 -28.72 -3.89
CA GLU A 423 -27.31 -27.52 -3.61
C GLU A 423 -28.20 -26.30 -3.32
N THR A 424 -29.29 -26.13 -4.06
CA THR A 424 -30.26 -25.04 -3.83
C THR A 424 -30.88 -25.14 -2.43
N LEU A 425 -31.37 -26.33 -2.05
CA LEU A 425 -31.95 -26.57 -0.72
C LEU A 425 -30.91 -26.42 0.39
N TYR A 426 -29.68 -26.90 0.18
CA TYR A 426 -28.57 -26.72 1.11
C TYR A 426 -28.33 -25.24 1.41
N TRP A 427 -28.20 -24.40 0.38
CA TRP A 427 -27.94 -22.97 0.58
C TRP A 427 -29.14 -22.23 1.20
N GLN A 428 -30.37 -22.66 0.93
CA GLN A 428 -31.56 -22.16 1.62
C GLN A 428 -31.54 -22.48 3.12
N ILE A 429 -31.15 -23.71 3.50
CA ILE A 429 -30.97 -24.10 4.90
C ILE A 429 -29.84 -23.27 5.53
N MET A 430 -28.69 -23.15 4.88
CA MET A 430 -27.55 -22.37 5.38
C MET A 430 -27.93 -20.90 5.64
N GLY A 431 -28.65 -20.25 4.73
CA GLY A 431 -29.10 -18.87 4.92
C GLY A 431 -30.08 -18.70 6.10
N ARG A 432 -30.93 -19.70 6.35
CA ARG A 432 -31.81 -19.72 7.52
C ARG A 432 -31.03 -19.94 8.82
N LEU A 433 -30.05 -20.84 8.83
CA LEU A 433 -29.15 -21.06 9.97
C LEU A 433 -28.39 -19.78 10.32
N GLN A 434 -27.81 -19.09 9.33
CA GLN A 434 -27.13 -17.81 9.54
C GLN A 434 -28.05 -16.78 10.20
N THR A 435 -29.29 -16.65 9.72
CA THR A 435 -30.27 -15.73 10.30
C THR A 435 -30.64 -16.07 11.74
N TRP A 436 -30.65 -17.36 12.08
CA TRP A 436 -30.92 -17.85 13.43
C TRP A 436 -29.74 -17.56 14.37
N TYR A 437 -28.53 -17.99 14.00
CA TYR A 437 -27.32 -17.84 14.82
C TYR A 437 -26.90 -16.39 15.05
N ARG A 438 -27.25 -15.46 14.15
CA ARG A 438 -27.06 -14.00 14.37
C ARG A 438 -27.76 -13.45 15.62
N LYS A 439 -28.73 -14.17 16.18
CA LYS A 439 -29.47 -13.76 17.40
C LYS A 439 -28.96 -14.43 18.67
N GLU A 440 -28.06 -15.40 18.54
CA GLU A 440 -27.55 -16.17 19.66
C GLU A 440 -26.26 -15.56 20.21
N GLU A 441 -26.02 -15.74 21.52
CA GLU A 441 -24.80 -15.28 22.17
C GLU A 441 -23.57 -16.15 21.83
N TYR A 442 -23.79 -17.38 21.37
CA TYR A 442 -22.74 -18.34 21.08
C TYR A 442 -22.95 -19.02 19.72
N VAL A 443 -21.94 -18.91 18.85
CA VAL A 443 -21.89 -19.56 17.54
C VAL A 443 -20.77 -20.61 17.54
N PRO A 444 -21.08 -21.90 17.32
CA PRO A 444 -20.09 -22.97 17.15
C PRO A 444 -19.03 -22.65 16.09
N GLU A 445 -17.81 -23.16 16.27
CA GLU A 445 -16.64 -22.86 15.41
C GLU A 445 -16.90 -23.22 13.94
N GLU A 446 -17.53 -24.37 13.67
CA GLU A 446 -17.85 -24.82 12.31
C GLU A 446 -18.87 -23.91 11.60
N LEU A 447 -19.60 -23.11 12.36
CA LEU A 447 -20.61 -22.18 11.87
C LEU A 447 -20.10 -20.73 11.84
N GLN A 448 -18.86 -20.46 12.26
CA GLN A 448 -18.24 -19.15 12.09
C GLN A 448 -17.87 -18.91 10.61
N GLU A 449 -17.45 -19.96 9.90
CA GLU A 449 -17.17 -19.91 8.45
C GLU A 449 -18.44 -19.72 7.59
N LEU A 450 -19.64 -19.85 8.19
CA LEU A 450 -20.90 -19.66 7.48
C LEU A 450 -21.09 -18.21 7.04
N ASP A 451 -20.61 -17.24 7.84
CA ASP A 451 -20.68 -15.83 7.45
C ASP A 451 -19.80 -15.54 6.24
N TYR A 452 -18.61 -16.14 6.15
CA TYR A 452 -17.75 -16.04 4.97
C TYR A 452 -18.33 -16.79 3.76
N SER A 453 -18.77 -18.04 3.93
CA SER A 453 -19.26 -18.87 2.81
C SER A 453 -20.59 -18.40 2.20
N LEU A 454 -21.43 -17.72 3.00
CA LEU A 454 -22.64 -17.02 2.55
C LEU A 454 -22.39 -15.54 2.21
N SER A 455 -21.18 -15.03 2.48
CA SER A 455 -20.85 -13.66 2.12
C SER A 455 -20.94 -13.48 0.61
N SER A 456 -21.29 -12.26 0.22
CA SER A 456 -21.25 -11.91 -1.19
C SER A 456 -19.81 -11.64 -1.59
N GLN A 457 -19.44 -11.87 -2.83
CA GLN A 457 -18.17 -11.38 -3.34
C GLN A 457 -18.46 -10.22 -4.26
N TYR A 458 -17.98 -9.04 -3.91
CA TYR A 458 -18.12 -7.86 -4.75
C TYR A 458 -16.96 -7.82 -5.73
N LEU A 459 -17.29 -7.85 -7.02
CA LEU A 459 -16.33 -7.86 -8.11
C LEU A 459 -15.89 -6.42 -8.40
N CYS A 460 -14.64 -6.12 -8.10
CA CYS A 460 -14.01 -4.81 -8.25
C CYS A 460 -13.27 -4.74 -9.58
N ASN A 461 -13.53 -3.72 -10.40
CA ASN A 461 -12.81 -3.47 -11.65
C ASN A 461 -11.39 -2.93 -11.39
N PHE A 462 -10.48 -3.75 -10.87
CA PHE A 462 -9.06 -3.45 -10.72
C PHE A 462 -8.24 -4.75 -10.65
N SER A 463 -6.95 -4.66 -10.34
CA SER A 463 -6.12 -5.84 -10.06
C SER A 463 -5.36 -5.67 -8.74
N VAL A 464 -5.49 -6.65 -7.84
CA VAL A 464 -4.79 -6.71 -6.55
C VAL A 464 -3.28 -6.76 -6.78
N PHE A 465 -2.81 -7.59 -7.73
CA PHE A 465 -1.39 -7.71 -8.07
C PHE A 465 -0.76 -6.40 -8.57
N GLN A 466 -1.55 -5.53 -9.19
CA GLN A 466 -1.08 -4.25 -9.72
C GLN A 466 -1.18 -3.10 -8.70
N SER A 467 -2.21 -3.10 -7.83
CA SER A 467 -2.57 -1.92 -7.02
C SER A 467 -2.53 -2.16 -5.51
N ALA A 468 -2.43 -3.40 -5.06
CA ALA A 468 -2.35 -3.80 -3.65
C ALA A 468 -1.34 -4.96 -3.49
N ALA A 469 -0.18 -4.82 -4.12
CA ALA A 469 0.85 -5.87 -4.18
C ALA A 469 1.36 -6.29 -2.79
N ASP A 470 1.44 -5.37 -1.83
CA ASP A 470 1.84 -5.72 -0.45
C ASP A 470 0.78 -6.56 0.27
N THR A 471 -0.51 -6.35 -0.03
CA THR A 471 -1.59 -7.18 0.52
C THR A 471 -1.41 -8.63 0.07
N TRP A 472 -1.10 -8.85 -1.21
CA TRP A 472 -0.83 -10.18 -1.74
C TRP A 472 0.51 -10.77 -1.25
N ALA A 473 1.59 -9.99 -1.23
CA ALA A 473 2.93 -10.52 -0.99
C ALA A 473 3.27 -10.76 0.49
N ILE A 474 2.71 -9.94 1.39
CA ILE A 474 3.07 -9.93 2.82
C ILE A 474 1.87 -9.70 3.74
N ASP A 475 0.63 -9.94 3.29
CA ASP A 475 -0.61 -9.76 4.07
C ASP A 475 -0.75 -8.35 4.66
N GLN A 476 -0.27 -7.31 3.96
CA GLN A 476 -0.39 -5.93 4.43
C GLN A 476 -1.86 -5.49 4.41
N LEU A 477 -2.34 -4.97 5.54
CA LEU A 477 -3.66 -4.38 5.62
C LEU A 477 -3.67 -3.00 4.95
N LEU A 478 -4.71 -2.75 4.16
CA LEU A 478 -5.04 -1.46 3.59
C LEU A 478 -6.49 -1.12 4.00
N PRO A 479 -6.78 0.11 4.46
CA PRO A 479 -8.16 0.51 4.68
C PRO A 479 -8.94 0.47 3.37
N VAL A 480 -10.05 -0.27 3.37
CA VAL A 480 -10.97 -0.34 2.23
C VAL A 480 -12.35 0.10 2.68
N VAL A 481 -12.88 1.16 2.07
CA VAL A 481 -14.15 1.77 2.48
C VAL A 481 -14.98 2.22 1.28
N PRO A 482 -16.33 2.21 1.38
CA PRO A 482 -17.18 2.97 0.48
C PRO A 482 -16.77 4.45 0.46
N LEU A 483 -16.83 5.10 -0.70
CA LEU A 483 -16.53 6.54 -0.77
C LEU A 483 -17.74 7.42 -0.46
N THR A 484 -18.94 6.85 -0.60
CA THR A 484 -20.24 7.52 -0.42
C THR A 484 -21.23 6.60 0.28
N ARG A 485 -22.41 7.13 0.61
CA ARG A 485 -23.55 6.42 1.23
C ARG A 485 -23.30 5.94 2.66
N MET A 486 -22.32 6.46 3.38
CA MET A 486 -22.04 6.09 4.77
C MET A 486 -23.16 6.46 5.76
N ASN A 487 -24.14 7.26 5.32
CA ASN A 487 -25.38 7.54 6.04
C ASN A 487 -26.46 6.46 5.86
N GLU A 488 -26.25 5.48 4.97
CA GLU A 488 -27.09 4.30 4.80
C GLU A 488 -26.47 3.12 5.57
N GLU A 489 -27.29 2.24 6.14
CA GLU A 489 -26.79 1.05 6.83
C GLU A 489 -26.23 0.03 5.81
N PRO A 490 -24.99 -0.46 5.95
CA PRO A 490 -24.46 -1.54 5.14
C PRO A 490 -25.09 -2.86 5.59
N THR A 491 -25.91 -3.47 4.73
CA THR A 491 -26.64 -4.70 5.06
C THR A 491 -26.04 -5.96 4.42
N VAL A 492 -24.95 -5.83 3.67
CA VAL A 492 -24.31 -6.94 2.94
C VAL A 492 -22.89 -7.12 3.47
N ASN A 493 -22.58 -8.29 4.02
CA ASN A 493 -21.20 -8.67 4.29
C ASN A 493 -20.60 -9.25 3.02
N CYS A 494 -19.46 -8.72 2.59
CA CYS A 494 -18.79 -9.21 1.40
C CYS A 494 -17.27 -9.23 1.51
N SER A 495 -16.66 -10.21 0.85
CA SER A 495 -15.24 -10.12 0.46
C SER A 495 -15.12 -9.36 -0.86
N LEU A 496 -13.93 -8.82 -1.14
CA LEU A 496 -13.67 -8.13 -2.41
C LEU A 496 -12.81 -9.02 -3.29
N VAL A 497 -13.23 -9.19 -4.54
CA VAL A 497 -12.49 -9.94 -5.56
C VAL A 497 -12.22 -9.02 -6.75
N ASP A 498 -11.07 -9.18 -7.37
CA ASP A 498 -10.68 -8.41 -8.54
C ASP A 498 -11.14 -9.11 -9.84
N ILE A 499 -10.84 -8.51 -10.99
CA ILE A 499 -11.24 -9.06 -12.31
C ILE A 499 -10.21 -10.02 -12.93
N THR A 500 -9.19 -10.42 -12.17
CA THR A 500 -8.18 -11.38 -12.64
C THR A 500 -8.77 -12.79 -12.69
N CYS A 501 -8.12 -13.67 -13.43
CA CYS A 501 -8.50 -15.09 -13.47
C CYS A 501 -7.85 -15.92 -12.36
N ASP A 502 -7.15 -15.27 -11.43
CA ASP A 502 -6.44 -15.92 -10.33
C ASP A 502 -7.28 -15.86 -9.04
N SER A 503 -7.34 -16.97 -8.31
CA SER A 503 -8.08 -17.04 -7.04
C SER A 503 -7.44 -16.19 -5.94
N ASP A 504 -6.17 -15.84 -6.08
CA ASP A 504 -5.44 -14.97 -5.15
C ASP A 504 -5.76 -13.49 -5.39
N GLY A 505 -6.47 -13.15 -6.47
CA GLY A 505 -6.99 -11.81 -6.78
C GLY A 505 -8.14 -11.38 -5.86
N LYS A 506 -7.95 -11.46 -4.55
CA LYS A 506 -8.94 -11.10 -3.54
C LYS A 506 -8.33 -10.29 -2.41
N ILE A 507 -9.18 -9.51 -1.73
CA ILE A 507 -8.89 -8.91 -0.44
C ILE A 507 -9.85 -9.58 0.55
N ASP A 508 -9.26 -10.31 1.49
CA ASP A 508 -9.96 -11.09 2.52
C ASP A 508 -9.43 -10.80 3.92
N GLN A 509 -8.79 -9.64 4.10
CA GLN A 509 -8.44 -9.10 5.41
C GLN A 509 -8.83 -7.63 5.47
N PHE A 510 -9.82 -7.34 6.30
CA PHE A 510 -10.38 -6.01 6.52
C PHE A 510 -10.31 -5.65 7.99
N THR A 511 -10.04 -4.37 8.26
CA THR A 511 -10.13 -3.85 9.61
C THR A 511 -11.53 -3.31 9.87
N ILE A 512 -12.23 -3.91 10.84
CA ILE A 512 -13.56 -3.48 11.28
C ILE A 512 -13.57 -3.36 12.80
N GLY A 513 -13.91 -2.19 13.34
CA GLY A 513 -14.07 -2.04 14.78
C GLY A 513 -12.81 -2.40 15.59
N ARG A 514 -11.62 -2.33 14.97
CA ARG A 514 -10.29 -2.74 15.48
C ARG A 514 -10.02 -4.25 15.48
N GLU A 515 -10.89 -5.04 14.88
CA GLU A 515 -10.68 -6.47 14.62
C GLU A 515 -10.35 -6.70 13.16
N ILE A 516 -9.58 -7.74 12.88
CA ILE A 516 -9.30 -8.19 11.51
C ILE A 516 -10.33 -9.26 11.18
N THR A 517 -11.02 -9.04 10.07
CA THR A 517 -12.13 -9.88 9.60
C THR A 517 -11.93 -10.21 8.12
N ASP A 518 -12.57 -11.26 7.64
CA ASP A 518 -12.52 -11.72 6.25
C ASP A 518 -13.65 -11.16 5.37
N VAL A 519 -14.56 -10.40 5.97
CA VAL A 519 -15.72 -9.79 5.31
C VAL A 519 -15.85 -8.32 5.68
N LEU A 520 -16.22 -7.49 4.71
CA LEU A 520 -16.48 -6.07 4.85
C LEU A 520 -18.00 -5.79 4.74
N PRO A 521 -18.63 -5.12 5.73
CA PRO A 521 -19.98 -4.59 5.58
C PRO A 521 -20.02 -3.54 4.48
N MET A 522 -20.89 -3.76 3.49
CA MET A 522 -21.09 -2.91 2.33
C MET A 522 -22.57 -2.69 2.06
N HIS A 523 -22.87 -1.63 1.31
CA HIS A 523 -24.23 -1.33 0.89
C HIS A 523 -24.68 -2.27 -0.24
N PRO A 524 -25.98 -2.60 -0.32
CA PRO A 524 -26.54 -3.24 -1.49
C PRO A 524 -26.30 -2.42 -2.75
N LEU A 525 -26.00 -3.12 -3.85
CA LEU A 525 -25.88 -2.51 -5.17
C LEU A 525 -27.25 -2.06 -5.69
N LYS A 526 -27.33 -0.82 -6.16
CA LYS A 526 -28.54 -0.25 -6.79
C LYS A 526 -28.40 -0.37 -8.31
N ARG A 527 -29.46 -0.81 -9.00
CA ARG A 527 -29.47 -0.89 -10.47
C ARG A 527 -29.33 0.53 -11.02
N ASP A 528 -28.38 0.75 -11.92
CA ASP A 528 -28.08 2.03 -12.60
C ASP A 528 -27.36 3.11 -11.76
N GLU A 529 -26.88 2.78 -10.55
CA GLU A 529 -26.01 3.67 -9.77
C GLU A 529 -24.61 3.04 -9.62
N PRO A 530 -23.53 3.74 -10.04
CA PRO A 530 -22.18 3.24 -9.84
C PRO A 530 -21.86 3.21 -8.34
N TYR A 531 -21.09 2.21 -7.92
CA TYR A 531 -20.71 2.05 -6.52
C TYR A 531 -19.19 1.97 -6.41
N TYR A 532 -18.59 3.02 -5.86
CA TYR A 532 -17.14 3.18 -5.78
C TYR A 532 -16.61 2.86 -4.39
N VAL A 533 -15.45 2.22 -4.37
CA VAL A 533 -14.72 1.84 -3.17
C VAL A 533 -13.31 2.39 -3.27
N GLY A 534 -12.82 2.95 -2.16
CA GLY A 534 -11.47 3.46 -2.05
C GLY A 534 -10.58 2.50 -1.26
N LEU A 535 -9.40 2.21 -1.80
CA LEU A 535 -8.30 1.57 -1.07
C LEU A 535 -7.30 2.67 -0.71
N PHE A 536 -7.19 2.96 0.59
CA PHE A 536 -6.40 4.06 1.12
C PHE A 536 -5.01 3.60 1.56
N LEU A 537 -4.15 4.59 1.81
CA LEU A 537 -2.78 4.38 2.30
C LEU A 537 -1.87 3.64 1.30
N THR A 538 -2.20 3.73 0.00
CA THR A 538 -1.51 3.03 -1.09
C THR A 538 -0.26 3.74 -1.61
N GLY A 539 0.04 4.96 -1.12
CA GLY A 539 1.10 5.77 -1.72
C GLY A 539 2.54 5.35 -1.40
N ALA A 540 2.72 4.35 -0.53
CA ALA A 540 4.02 3.76 -0.23
C ALA A 540 4.10 2.33 -0.79
N TYR A 541 5.15 2.06 -1.58
CA TYR A 541 5.52 0.77 -2.18
C TYR A 541 4.56 0.21 -3.26
N GLN A 542 3.25 0.44 -3.19
CA GLN A 542 2.28 -0.23 -4.07
C GLN A 542 2.54 0.05 -5.56
N ASP A 543 2.75 1.32 -5.90
CA ASP A 543 3.03 1.78 -7.27
C ASP A 543 4.27 1.13 -7.92
N VAL A 544 5.24 0.76 -7.10
CA VAL A 544 6.56 0.28 -7.50
C VAL A 544 6.58 -1.24 -7.61
N MET A 545 5.81 -1.91 -6.76
CA MET A 545 5.75 -3.37 -6.67
C MET A 545 4.67 -4.00 -7.55
N GLY A 546 3.74 -3.21 -8.08
CA GLY A 546 2.67 -3.69 -8.95
C GLY A 546 3.19 -4.47 -10.17
N ASP A 547 2.64 -5.66 -10.39
CA ASP A 547 2.94 -6.51 -11.55
C ASP A 547 1.79 -6.52 -12.57
N MET A 548 2.12 -6.77 -13.83
CA MET A 548 1.15 -6.83 -14.94
C MET A 548 0.48 -8.20 -15.07
N HIS A 549 0.01 -8.76 -13.95
CA HIS A 549 -0.70 -10.05 -13.96
C HIS A 549 -1.94 -9.96 -14.86
N ASN A 550 -2.19 -11.02 -15.65
CA ASN A 550 -3.19 -11.02 -16.74
C ASN A 550 -3.08 -9.87 -17.76
N LEU A 551 -1.93 -9.21 -17.85
CA LEU A 551 -1.70 -8.04 -18.70
C LEU A 551 -2.54 -6.81 -18.30
N PHE A 552 -3.00 -6.72 -17.06
CA PHE A 552 -3.51 -5.47 -16.51
C PHE A 552 -2.34 -4.55 -16.18
N GLY A 553 -2.28 -3.39 -16.84
CA GLY A 553 -1.18 -2.46 -16.64
C GLY A 553 -1.48 -1.38 -15.61
N ARG A 554 -0.68 -0.31 -15.60
CA ARG A 554 -0.83 0.78 -14.63
C ARG A 554 -2.20 1.45 -14.73
N LEU A 555 -2.67 1.92 -13.58
CA LEU A 555 -3.93 2.65 -13.49
C LEU A 555 -3.84 4.03 -14.14
N ASN A 556 -4.98 4.58 -14.57
CA ASN A 556 -5.09 6.03 -14.76
C ASN A 556 -4.79 6.72 -13.43
N GLU A 557 -4.24 7.92 -13.50
CA GLU A 557 -3.85 8.67 -12.33
C GLU A 557 -4.30 10.12 -12.45
N VAL A 558 -4.78 10.68 -11.34
CA VAL A 558 -5.31 12.04 -11.25
C VAL A 558 -4.66 12.73 -10.06
N HIS A 559 -4.06 13.88 -10.31
CA HIS A 559 -3.44 14.72 -9.28
C HIS A 559 -4.41 15.81 -8.87
N ILE A 560 -4.68 15.91 -7.57
CA ILE A 560 -5.56 16.94 -7.05
C ILE A 560 -4.83 17.86 -6.08
N TYR A 561 -5.18 19.14 -6.20
CA TYR A 561 -4.76 20.22 -5.31
C TYR A 561 -5.98 20.93 -4.75
N SER A 562 -5.86 21.33 -3.49
CA SER A 562 -6.76 22.27 -2.84
C SER A 562 -6.69 23.65 -3.49
N TYR A 563 -7.85 24.30 -3.59
CA TYR A 563 -7.96 25.65 -4.09
C TYR A 563 -9.16 26.38 -3.47
N ASP A 564 -8.89 27.29 -2.53
CA ASP A 564 -9.90 28.00 -1.73
C ASP A 564 -10.90 28.84 -2.54
N ASP A 565 -10.54 29.26 -3.75
CA ASP A 565 -11.45 30.04 -4.61
C ASP A 565 -12.37 29.14 -5.47
N ASP A 566 -12.14 27.82 -5.47
CA ASP A 566 -13.01 26.87 -6.17
C ASP A 566 -14.23 26.49 -5.29
N PRO A 567 -15.45 26.43 -5.83
CA PRO A 567 -16.63 26.01 -5.07
C PRO A 567 -16.52 24.63 -4.41
N GLU A 568 -15.72 23.73 -4.97
CA GLU A 568 -15.50 22.38 -4.44
C GLU A 568 -14.20 22.28 -3.61
N ASP A 569 -13.50 23.40 -3.39
CA ASP A 569 -12.22 23.51 -2.66
C ASP A 569 -11.04 22.76 -3.31
N PHE A 570 -11.15 22.29 -4.57
CA PHE A 570 -10.07 21.61 -5.29
C PHE A 570 -10.14 21.78 -6.81
N TYR A 571 -9.06 21.37 -7.49
CA TYR A 571 -9.06 21.14 -8.93
C TYR A 571 -8.16 19.94 -9.29
N ILE A 572 -8.39 19.37 -10.48
CA ILE A 572 -7.52 18.37 -11.08
C ILE A 572 -6.39 19.10 -11.82
N GLU A 573 -5.16 18.95 -11.34
CA GLU A 573 -3.99 19.58 -11.97
C GLU A 573 -3.54 18.81 -13.22
N GLU A 574 -3.40 17.49 -13.08
CA GLU A 574 -2.91 16.62 -14.14
C GLU A 574 -3.66 15.29 -14.15
N VAL A 575 -3.86 14.77 -15.35
CA VAL A 575 -4.35 13.41 -15.59
C VAL A 575 -3.29 12.64 -16.36
N VAL A 576 -2.72 11.63 -15.72
CA VAL A 576 -1.76 10.71 -16.33
C VAL A 576 -2.50 9.45 -16.77
N LYS A 577 -2.37 9.10 -18.06
CA LYS A 577 -3.03 7.92 -18.61
C LYS A 577 -2.35 6.65 -18.13
N GLY A 578 -3.16 5.69 -17.70
CA GLY A 578 -2.74 4.33 -17.41
C GLY A 578 -2.30 3.59 -18.67
N SER A 579 -1.86 2.34 -18.48
CA SER A 579 -1.37 1.53 -19.60
C SER A 579 -2.50 1.14 -20.54
N SER A 580 -2.27 1.31 -21.84
CA SER A 580 -3.09 0.68 -22.87
C SER A 580 -2.70 -0.78 -23.07
N VAL A 581 -3.56 -1.54 -23.76
CA VAL A 581 -3.26 -2.92 -24.18
C VAL A 581 -2.00 -2.96 -25.05
N GLU A 582 -1.78 -1.96 -25.92
CA GLU A 582 -0.56 -1.81 -26.71
C GLU A 582 0.68 -1.65 -25.83
N ASP A 583 0.62 -0.84 -24.77
CA ASP A 583 1.77 -0.62 -23.87
C ASP A 583 2.19 -1.92 -23.18
N VAL A 584 1.22 -2.65 -22.62
CA VAL A 584 1.51 -3.91 -21.92
C VAL A 584 2.01 -4.99 -22.88
N LEU A 585 1.43 -5.07 -24.10
CA LEU A 585 1.90 -5.99 -25.13
C LEU A 585 3.33 -5.67 -25.58
N ASN A 586 3.69 -4.39 -25.69
CA ASN A 586 5.07 -3.97 -26.01
C ASN A 586 6.05 -4.41 -24.91
N VAL A 587 5.68 -4.29 -23.63
CA VAL A 587 6.49 -4.79 -22.50
C VAL A 587 6.71 -6.31 -22.63
N MET A 588 5.68 -7.04 -23.05
CA MET A 588 5.73 -8.49 -23.31
C MET A 588 6.38 -8.86 -24.66
N GLN A 589 7.07 -7.92 -25.30
CA GLN A 589 7.82 -8.10 -26.55
C GLN A 589 6.96 -8.41 -27.79
N TYR A 590 5.66 -8.17 -27.72
CA TYR A 590 4.80 -8.17 -28.90
C TYR A 590 4.94 -6.86 -29.68
N ASN A 591 4.52 -6.89 -30.94
CA ASN A 591 4.41 -5.70 -31.78
C ASN A 591 2.93 -5.47 -32.14
N PRO A 592 2.21 -4.60 -31.41
CA PRO A 592 0.78 -4.37 -31.61
C PRO A 592 0.42 -3.90 -33.02
N ARG A 593 1.30 -3.13 -33.67
CA ARG A 593 1.11 -2.72 -35.08
C ARG A 593 1.14 -3.91 -36.04
N ALA A 594 2.06 -4.86 -35.82
CA ALA A 594 2.12 -6.08 -36.61
C ALA A 594 0.88 -6.96 -36.37
N MET A 595 0.45 -7.09 -35.11
CA MET A 595 -0.77 -7.84 -34.73
C MET A 595 -2.01 -7.26 -35.43
N ALA A 596 -2.20 -5.94 -35.40
CA ALA A 596 -3.29 -5.26 -36.11
C ALA A 596 -3.26 -5.55 -37.62
N SER A 597 -2.08 -5.47 -38.24
CA SER A 597 -1.91 -5.79 -39.66
C SER A 597 -2.25 -7.25 -39.99
N ASP A 598 -1.91 -8.19 -39.10
CA ASP A 598 -2.18 -9.61 -39.30
C ASP A 598 -3.67 -9.93 -39.20
N VAL A 599 -4.36 -9.37 -38.20
CA VAL A 599 -5.82 -9.51 -38.04
C VAL A 599 -6.55 -8.88 -39.22
N LYS A 600 -6.15 -7.66 -39.62
CA LYS A 600 -6.73 -7.00 -40.79
C LYS A 600 -6.60 -7.84 -42.06
N ARG A 601 -5.43 -8.44 -42.32
CA ARG A 601 -5.20 -9.32 -43.47
C ARG A 601 -6.09 -10.56 -43.44
N LEU A 602 -6.41 -11.11 -42.25
CA LEU A 602 -7.36 -12.21 -42.10
C LEU A 602 -8.79 -11.75 -42.43
N ILE A 603 -9.21 -10.59 -41.92
CA ILE A 603 -10.51 -9.99 -42.21
C ILE A 603 -10.67 -9.75 -43.72
N ASP A 604 -9.68 -9.12 -44.36
CA ASP A 604 -9.69 -8.83 -45.80
C ASP A 604 -9.82 -10.12 -46.64
N ARG A 605 -9.20 -11.22 -46.20
CA ARG A 605 -9.35 -12.53 -46.85
C ARG A 605 -10.78 -13.05 -46.75
N HIS A 606 -11.39 -12.97 -45.57
CA HIS A 606 -12.79 -13.38 -45.38
C HIS A 606 -13.77 -12.51 -46.18
N VAL A 607 -13.48 -11.23 -46.36
CA VAL A 607 -14.23 -10.33 -47.24
C VAL A 607 -14.07 -10.74 -48.71
N TRP A 608 -12.85 -11.03 -49.15
CA TRP A 608 -12.58 -11.47 -50.53
C TRP A 608 -13.25 -12.82 -50.87
N ASP A 609 -13.26 -13.75 -49.92
CA ASP A 609 -13.95 -15.05 -50.03
C ASP A 609 -15.49 -14.93 -49.99
N GLY A 610 -16.05 -13.72 -49.76
CA GLY A 610 -17.48 -13.49 -49.65
C GLY A 610 -18.12 -14.02 -48.36
N LYS A 611 -17.32 -14.41 -47.36
CA LYS A 611 -17.80 -14.89 -46.05
C LYS A 611 -18.14 -13.76 -45.08
N LEU A 612 -17.64 -12.55 -45.34
CA LEU A 612 -17.85 -11.37 -44.51
C LEU A 612 -18.21 -10.16 -45.38
N ASN A 613 -19.15 -9.33 -44.93
CA ASN A 613 -19.47 -8.10 -45.65
C ASN A 613 -18.32 -7.08 -45.55
N PRO A 614 -17.93 -6.38 -46.65
CA PRO A 614 -16.85 -5.39 -46.60
C PRO A 614 -17.02 -4.30 -45.53
N ARG A 615 -18.24 -3.76 -45.36
CA ARG A 615 -18.51 -2.74 -44.33
C ARG A 615 -18.35 -3.29 -42.92
N GLU A 616 -18.67 -4.56 -42.74
CA GLU A 616 -18.49 -5.26 -41.48
C GLU A 616 -17.01 -5.52 -41.20
N GLY A 617 -16.24 -5.92 -42.22
CA GLY A 617 -14.79 -6.10 -42.10
C GLY A 617 -14.05 -4.83 -41.67
N VAL A 618 -14.40 -3.66 -42.22
CA VAL A 618 -13.84 -2.38 -41.78
C VAL A 618 -14.16 -2.14 -40.29
N ARG A 619 -15.42 -2.33 -39.87
CA ARG A 619 -15.83 -2.16 -38.47
C ARG A 619 -15.08 -3.08 -37.52
N TRP A 620 -14.86 -4.34 -37.88
CA TRP A 620 -14.08 -5.29 -37.07
C TRP A 620 -12.60 -4.90 -36.97
N THR A 621 -12.04 -4.34 -38.04
CA THR A 621 -10.67 -3.82 -38.04
C THR A 621 -10.54 -2.62 -37.10
N ASP A 622 -11.43 -1.63 -37.26
CA ASP A 622 -11.45 -0.43 -36.40
C ASP A 622 -11.69 -0.80 -34.93
N PHE A 623 -12.55 -1.79 -34.67
CA PHE A 623 -12.79 -2.31 -33.34
C PHE A 623 -11.55 -2.95 -32.72
N TYR A 624 -10.83 -3.80 -33.46
CA TYR A 624 -9.60 -4.44 -32.98
C TYR A 624 -8.51 -3.42 -32.67
N GLU A 625 -8.29 -2.44 -33.55
CA GLU A 625 -7.33 -1.34 -33.31
C GLU A 625 -7.74 -0.50 -32.08
N LYS A 626 -9.04 -0.21 -31.92
CA LYS A 626 -9.56 0.47 -30.73
C LYS A 626 -9.32 -0.33 -29.45
N CYS A 627 -9.44 -1.66 -29.48
CA CYS A 627 -9.12 -2.52 -28.35
C CYS A 627 -7.63 -2.48 -27.99
N LEU A 628 -6.72 -2.47 -28.97
CA LEU A 628 -5.29 -2.33 -28.71
C LEU A 628 -4.94 -0.99 -28.06
N SER A 629 -5.53 0.11 -28.54
CA SER A 629 -5.33 1.44 -27.95
C SER A 629 -6.09 1.67 -26.64
N GLY A 630 -6.94 0.72 -26.24
CA GLY A 630 -7.81 0.85 -25.08
C GLY A 630 -7.08 0.64 -23.76
N TYR A 631 -7.61 1.23 -22.70
CA TYR A 631 -7.21 0.93 -21.32
C TYR A 631 -7.40 -0.56 -21.02
N THR A 632 -6.51 -1.14 -20.21
CA THR A 632 -6.49 -2.58 -19.94
C THR A 632 -7.69 -3.08 -19.13
N TYR A 633 -8.36 -2.19 -18.40
CA TYR A 633 -9.48 -2.53 -17.51
C TYR A 633 -10.84 -2.48 -18.20
N LEU A 634 -11.85 -3.04 -17.54
CA LEU A 634 -13.19 -3.16 -18.10
C LEU A 634 -13.80 -1.78 -18.37
N LYS A 635 -14.47 -1.68 -19.52
CA LYS A 635 -15.30 -0.53 -19.90
C LYS A 635 -16.74 -0.84 -19.53
N GLN A 636 -17.42 0.15 -18.97
CA GLN A 636 -18.87 0.10 -18.76
C GLN A 636 -19.63 0.66 -19.96
#